data_AF-A0A0C2QYE2-F1
#
_entry.id   AF-A0A0C2QYE2-F1
#
_cell.length_a   1.000
_cell.length_b   1.000
_cell.length_c   1.000
_cell.angle_alpha   90.00
_cell.angle_beta   90.00
_cell.angle_gamma   90.00
#
_symmetry.space_group_name_H-M   'P 1'
#
loop_
_entity.id
_entity.type
_entity.pdbx_description
1 polymer ?
#
loop_
_entity_poly.entity_id
_entity_poly.type
_entity_poly.pdbx_seq_one_letter_code
_entity_poly.pdbx_strand_id
1 'polypeptide(L)'
;MKNQEFLLTLQYLDDEHSIKGSPQVIEHHLRNLVNHLSEDRTLSPSEREIKIKINIASPGRSSDNSIEQDSDAAASDTGKKEIVALLEEIEPTTEWLYVLSFSYYLSLFHQNEVITARTLSHLYPEAEISLPNNIHFSIFQCVDKGFLELVGTSSSQQAYKITSLGIKHVEDRIQYSRKERNGKILLDQFESDQQKKQVDLFVETIEPAEYEKLKKLRNFEEQLLLILYYLHEKGITNLVRTIMVYQILLQLKQYNGSPRTVQTALSRARPMVMKVKVENKIHYKLTEKGTIYLSKNNLIHSSNT
;
A
#
# COMPACT_ATOMS: atom_id res chain seq x y z
N MET A 1 -0.96 -8.65 -43.89
CA MET A 1 0.04 -8.67 -42.80
C MET A 1 0.23 -7.26 -42.26
N LYS A 2 -0.77 -6.71 -41.56
CA LYS A 2 -0.75 -5.31 -41.09
C LYS A 2 -0.53 -5.29 -39.57
N ASN A 3 0.41 -4.45 -39.15
CA ASN A 3 0.68 -3.98 -37.79
C ASN A 3 1.19 -5.02 -36.77
N GLN A 4 2.26 -5.74 -37.09
CA GLN A 4 3.13 -6.26 -36.03
C GLN A 4 4.13 -5.14 -35.66
N GLU A 5 3.98 -4.62 -34.44
CA GLU A 5 4.96 -3.73 -33.83
C GLU A 5 6.06 -4.60 -33.22
N PHE A 6 7.30 -4.32 -33.60
CA PHE A 6 8.47 -5.00 -33.06
C PHE A 6 9.16 -4.04 -32.07
N LEU A 7 9.75 -4.61 -31.04
CA LEU A 7 10.59 -3.89 -30.09
C LEU A 7 11.99 -4.48 -30.18
N LEU A 8 12.96 -3.64 -30.53
CA LEU A 8 14.36 -3.99 -30.53
C LEU A 8 15.04 -3.26 -29.38
N THR A 9 15.64 -4.03 -28.48
CA THR A 9 16.52 -3.50 -27.43
C THR A 9 17.96 -3.85 -27.78
N LEU A 10 18.77 -2.82 -27.91
CA LEU A 10 20.20 -2.89 -28.16
C LEU A 10 20.93 -2.42 -26.91
N GLN A 11 21.79 -3.27 -26.37
CA GLN A 11 22.68 -2.92 -25.29
C GLN A 11 24.09 -2.79 -25.85
N TYR A 12 24.71 -1.62 -25.66
CA TYR A 12 26.09 -1.36 -26.05
C TYR A 12 26.81 -0.70 -24.88
N LEU A 13 27.84 -1.36 -24.34
CA LEU A 13 28.49 -0.96 -23.09
C LEU A 13 27.46 -0.80 -21.96
N ASP A 14 27.38 0.40 -21.37
CA ASP A 14 26.44 0.75 -20.29
C ASP A 14 25.16 1.44 -20.80
N ASP A 15 25.03 1.66 -22.12
CA ASP A 15 23.88 2.35 -22.72
C ASP A 15 22.86 1.35 -23.31
N GLU A 16 21.60 1.54 -22.92
CA GLU A 16 20.46 0.77 -23.46
C GLU A 16 19.61 1.63 -24.40
N HIS A 17 19.47 1.18 -25.65
CA HIS A 17 18.63 1.80 -26.65
C HIS A 17 17.48 0.87 -27.06
N SER A 18 16.25 1.31 -26.81
CA SER A 18 15.03 0.60 -27.19
C SER A 18 14.28 1.32 -28.30
N ILE A 19 14.08 0.63 -29.43
CA ILE A 19 13.39 1.15 -30.62
C ILE A 19 12.12 0.36 -30.86
N LYS A 20 10.98 1.06 -30.91
CA LYS A 20 9.67 0.50 -31.21
C LYS A 20 9.23 0.93 -32.61
N GLY A 21 8.85 -0.01 -33.46
CA GLY A 21 8.37 0.34 -34.80
C GLY A 21 7.97 -0.84 -35.67
N SER A 22 7.61 -0.53 -36.92
CA SER A 22 7.44 -1.56 -37.94
C SER A 22 8.80 -2.19 -38.29
N PRO A 23 8.84 -3.36 -38.96
CA PRO A 23 10.10 -3.98 -39.40
C PRO A 23 11.03 -3.02 -40.14
N GLN A 24 10.46 -2.14 -40.98
CA GLN A 24 11.20 -1.17 -41.78
C GLN A 24 11.86 -0.08 -40.91
N VAL A 25 11.19 0.34 -39.83
CA VAL A 25 11.72 1.32 -38.87
C VAL A 25 12.87 0.72 -38.07
N ILE A 26 12.70 -0.52 -37.61
CA ILE A 26 13.76 -1.25 -36.89
C ILE A 26 14.97 -1.52 -37.78
N GLU A 27 14.76 -1.93 -39.02
CA GLU A 27 15.85 -2.17 -39.97
C GLU A 27 16.62 -0.87 -40.29
N HIS A 28 15.91 0.26 -40.43
CA HIS A 28 16.54 1.57 -40.63
C HIS A 28 17.42 1.97 -39.45
N HIS A 29 16.93 1.82 -38.21
CA HIS A 29 17.71 2.14 -37.02
C HIS A 29 18.88 1.19 -36.79
N LEU A 30 18.74 -0.11 -37.08
CA LEU A 30 19.84 -1.07 -37.03
C LEU A 30 20.96 -0.70 -37.99
N ARG A 31 20.65 -0.34 -39.24
CA ARG A 31 21.67 0.10 -40.21
C ARG A 31 22.39 1.35 -39.74
N ASN A 32 21.67 2.34 -39.19
CA ASN A 32 22.28 3.56 -38.68
C ASN A 32 23.22 3.29 -37.50
N LEU A 33 22.82 2.39 -36.58
CA LEU A 33 23.62 2.02 -35.41
C LEU A 33 24.86 1.20 -35.80
N VAL A 34 24.73 0.26 -36.74
CA VAL A 34 25.88 -0.48 -37.29
C VAL A 34 26.85 0.45 -38.02
N ASN A 35 26.35 1.44 -38.76
CA ASN A 35 27.18 2.45 -39.41
C ASN A 35 27.93 3.31 -38.37
N HIS A 36 27.24 3.76 -37.31
CA HIS A 36 27.87 4.52 -36.22
C HIS A 36 28.97 3.74 -35.50
N LEU A 37 28.71 2.46 -35.18
CA LEU A 37 29.70 1.57 -34.56
C LEU A 37 30.86 1.20 -35.48
N SER A 38 30.70 1.34 -36.80
CA SER A 38 31.75 1.09 -37.79
C SER A 38 32.68 2.29 -38.02
N GLU A 39 32.23 3.50 -37.66
CA GLU A 39 33.00 4.74 -37.71
C GLU A 39 33.91 4.93 -36.48
N ASP A 40 33.54 4.37 -35.32
CA ASP A 40 34.37 4.31 -34.11
C ASP A 40 35.46 3.21 -34.20
N ARG A 41 36.55 3.53 -34.90
CA ARG A 41 37.69 2.61 -35.15
C ARG A 41 38.75 2.56 -34.04
N THR A 42 38.46 2.93 -32.80
CA THR A 42 39.45 2.96 -31.71
C THR A 42 39.33 1.84 -30.68
N LEU A 43 38.33 0.96 -30.76
CA LEU A 43 38.10 -0.09 -29.74
C LEU A 43 38.40 -1.51 -30.23
N SER A 44 39.01 -2.27 -29.31
CA SER A 44 39.57 -3.61 -29.53
C SER A 44 38.47 -4.67 -29.79
N PRO A 45 38.77 -5.78 -30.49
CA PRO A 45 37.75 -6.75 -30.92
C PRO A 45 37.01 -7.47 -29.77
N SER A 46 37.56 -7.47 -28.56
CA SER A 46 36.99 -8.13 -27.37
C SER A 46 35.90 -7.31 -26.66
N GLU A 47 35.71 -6.03 -27.02
CA GLU A 47 34.73 -5.14 -26.39
C GLU A 47 33.44 -4.99 -27.22
N ARG A 48 33.30 -5.77 -28.31
CA ARG A 48 32.20 -5.65 -29.29
C ARG A 48 31.16 -6.75 -29.14
N GLU A 49 30.74 -7.08 -27.92
CA GLU A 49 29.59 -7.96 -27.72
C GLU A 49 28.29 -7.16 -27.84
N ILE A 50 27.67 -7.20 -29.03
CA ILE A 50 26.33 -6.66 -29.22
C ILE A 50 25.32 -7.78 -28.90
N LYS A 51 24.63 -7.66 -27.78
CA LYS A 51 23.54 -8.57 -27.41
C LYS A 51 22.23 -8.08 -28.03
N ILE A 52 21.82 -8.71 -29.12
CA ILE A 52 20.56 -8.40 -29.82
C ILE A 52 19.49 -9.38 -29.33
N LYS A 53 18.49 -8.90 -28.58
CA LYS A 53 17.28 -9.67 -28.25
C LYS A 53 16.13 -9.23 -29.15
N ILE A 54 15.72 -10.09 -30.07
CA ILE A 54 14.55 -9.86 -30.94
C ILE A 54 13.40 -10.71 -30.42
N ASN A 55 12.40 -10.07 -29.81
CA ASN A 55 11.20 -10.77 -29.33
C ASN A 55 10.09 -10.68 -30.39
N ILE A 56 9.72 -11.82 -30.96
CA ILE A 56 8.58 -11.95 -31.86
C ILE A 56 7.38 -12.41 -31.01
N ALA A 57 6.30 -11.63 -30.98
CA ALA A 57 5.06 -12.06 -30.36
C ALA A 57 4.45 -13.19 -31.22
N SER A 58 4.56 -14.44 -30.75
CA SER A 58 3.79 -15.59 -31.27
C SER A 58 2.95 -16.21 -30.15
N PRO A 59 1.72 -16.66 -30.45
CA PRO A 59 0.76 -17.02 -29.42
C PRO A 59 0.92 -18.48 -28.95
N GLY A 60 1.18 -18.63 -27.64
CA GLY A 60 0.72 -19.76 -26.82
C GLY A 60 1.52 -21.07 -26.87
N ARG A 61 2.15 -21.42 -25.73
CA ARG A 61 1.91 -22.65 -24.94
C ARG A 61 2.85 -22.73 -23.74
N SER A 62 2.28 -23.18 -22.63
CA SER A 62 2.88 -23.48 -21.33
C SER A 62 3.83 -24.68 -21.35
N SER A 63 4.99 -24.58 -20.68
CA SER A 63 5.48 -25.51 -19.64
C SER A 63 6.98 -25.34 -19.29
N ASP A 64 7.28 -25.51 -18.00
CA ASP A 64 8.50 -26.02 -17.33
C ASP A 64 9.77 -25.16 -17.09
N ASN A 65 9.96 -24.87 -15.79
CA ASN A 65 11.09 -25.17 -14.89
C ASN A 65 12.55 -25.20 -15.41
N SER A 66 13.40 -24.31 -14.88
CA SER A 66 14.58 -24.62 -14.03
C SER A 66 15.31 -23.31 -13.64
N ILE A 67 15.36 -22.99 -12.34
CA ILE A 67 16.53 -22.96 -11.44
C ILE A 67 17.58 -21.87 -11.77
N GLU A 68 17.71 -20.91 -10.87
CA GLU A 68 18.99 -20.56 -10.22
C GLU A 68 18.68 -19.95 -8.84
N GLN A 69 18.81 -20.78 -7.81
CA GLN A 69 19.03 -20.38 -6.42
C GLN A 69 20.55 -20.46 -6.20
N ASP A 70 21.17 -19.35 -5.82
CA ASP A 70 22.19 -19.32 -4.78
C ASP A 70 22.63 -17.87 -4.50
N SER A 71 22.31 -17.38 -3.29
CA SER A 71 23.22 -16.73 -2.32
C SER A 71 22.47 -15.80 -1.35
N ASP A 72 22.92 -15.87 -0.09
CA ASP A 72 22.77 -14.87 0.99
C ASP A 72 21.55 -14.88 1.92
N ALA A 73 21.47 -15.95 2.73
CA ALA A 73 20.66 -16.02 3.94
C ALA A 73 20.98 -14.93 5.01
N ALA A 74 22.12 -14.25 4.93
CA ALA A 74 22.48 -13.14 5.83
C ALA A 74 21.97 -11.76 5.36
N ALA A 75 21.73 -11.58 4.06
CA ALA A 75 21.12 -10.37 3.50
C ALA A 75 19.61 -10.29 3.75
N SER A 76 18.95 -11.45 3.95
CA SER A 76 17.48 -11.51 4.12
C SER A 76 16.98 -10.88 5.43
N ASP A 77 17.77 -10.88 6.51
CA ASP A 77 17.31 -10.35 7.80
C ASP A 77 17.32 -8.81 7.85
N THR A 78 18.23 -8.17 7.11
CA THR A 78 18.31 -6.70 7.02
C THR A 78 17.21 -6.16 6.11
N GLY A 79 16.99 -6.76 4.94
CA GLY A 79 15.91 -6.36 4.02
C GLY A 79 14.51 -6.51 4.64
N LYS A 80 14.29 -7.58 5.43
CA LYS A 80 13.05 -7.76 6.22
C LYS A 80 12.83 -6.65 7.24
N LYS A 81 13.87 -6.25 7.97
CA LYS A 81 13.77 -5.16 8.95
C LYS A 81 13.46 -3.82 8.28
N GLU A 82 14.06 -3.55 7.12
CA GLU A 82 13.84 -2.32 6.35
C GLU A 82 12.41 -2.22 5.81
N ILE A 83 11.91 -3.31 5.22
CA ILE A 83 10.56 -3.30 4.66
C ILE A 83 9.51 -3.16 5.76
N VAL A 84 9.67 -3.87 6.89
CA VAL A 84 8.76 -3.74 8.04
C VAL A 84 8.79 -2.32 8.59
N ALA A 85 9.98 -1.73 8.79
CA ALA A 85 10.11 -0.35 9.27
C ALA A 85 9.43 0.65 8.31
N LEU A 86 9.61 0.48 6.99
CA LEU A 86 8.94 1.32 5.99
C LEU A 86 7.42 1.20 6.07
N LEU A 87 6.88 -0.01 6.23
CA LEU A 87 5.44 -0.22 6.35
C LEU A 87 4.88 0.36 7.65
N GLU A 88 5.63 0.29 8.76
CA GLU A 88 5.27 0.99 10.00
C GLU A 88 5.24 2.51 9.80
N GLU A 89 6.09 3.06 8.93
CA GLU A 89 6.03 4.49 8.63
C GLU A 89 4.84 4.89 7.77
N ILE A 90 4.51 4.10 6.74
CA ILE A 90 3.47 4.42 5.78
C ILE A 90 2.07 4.11 6.33
N GLU A 91 1.96 3.12 7.22
CA GLU A 91 0.70 2.52 7.70
C GLU A 91 -0.26 2.21 6.52
N PRO A 92 0.06 1.23 5.65
CA PRO A 92 -0.78 0.91 4.52
C PRO A 92 -2.13 0.36 4.97
N THR A 93 -3.20 1.09 4.67
CA THR A 93 -4.56 0.65 5.03
C THR A 93 -5.24 -0.18 3.94
N THR A 94 -4.71 -0.20 2.72
CA THR A 94 -5.33 -0.83 1.53
C THR A 94 -4.32 -1.70 0.81
N GLU A 95 -4.78 -2.76 0.16
CA GLU A 95 -3.94 -3.68 -0.62
C GLU A 95 -3.10 -2.95 -1.70
N TRP A 96 -3.69 -2.04 -2.47
CA TRP A 96 -2.95 -1.23 -3.44
C TRP A 96 -1.88 -0.34 -2.81
N LEU A 97 -2.06 0.06 -1.55
CA LEU A 97 -1.08 0.88 -0.87
C LEU A 97 0.11 0.05 -0.39
N TYR A 98 -0.10 -1.22 -0.02
CA TYR A 98 1.01 -2.16 0.16
C TYR A 98 1.81 -2.32 -1.13
N VAL A 99 1.13 -2.50 -2.27
CA VAL A 99 1.79 -2.55 -3.59
C VAL A 99 2.61 -1.28 -3.87
N LEU A 100 2.06 -0.10 -3.57
CA LEU A 100 2.77 1.16 -3.75
C LEU A 100 3.98 1.28 -2.81
N SER A 101 3.85 0.90 -1.54
CA SER A 101 4.95 0.90 -0.57
C SER A 101 6.08 -0.03 -0.99
N PHE A 102 5.74 -1.23 -1.45
CA PHE A 102 6.71 -2.20 -1.97
C PHE A 102 7.38 -1.72 -3.26
N SER A 103 6.62 -1.08 -4.16
CA SER A 103 7.17 -0.46 -5.36
C SER A 103 8.17 0.65 -5.03
N TYR A 104 7.86 1.45 -4.00
CA TYR A 104 8.75 2.49 -3.49
C TYR A 104 10.01 1.89 -2.85
N TYR A 105 9.87 0.84 -2.05
CA TYR A 105 11.01 0.09 -1.48
C TYR A 105 11.96 -0.43 -2.57
N LEU A 106 11.42 -1.13 -3.57
CA LEU A 106 12.19 -1.67 -4.70
C LEU A 106 12.92 -0.56 -5.46
N SER A 107 12.26 0.58 -5.67
CA SER A 107 12.83 1.72 -6.38
C SER A 107 13.95 2.43 -5.61
N LEU A 108 13.91 2.45 -4.28
CA LEU A 108 14.92 3.12 -3.47
C LEU A 108 16.15 2.26 -3.18
N PHE A 109 15.94 0.99 -2.80
CA PHE A 109 16.99 0.17 -2.21
C PHE A 109 17.66 -0.78 -3.20
N HIS A 110 16.97 -1.15 -4.28
CA HIS A 110 17.50 -2.16 -5.22
C HIS A 110 17.93 -1.60 -6.57
N GLN A 111 17.74 -0.31 -6.84
CA GLN A 111 18.07 0.35 -8.14
C GLN A 111 17.56 -0.43 -9.38
N ASN A 112 16.61 -1.35 -9.18
CA ASN A 112 16.06 -2.23 -10.20
C ASN A 112 14.74 -1.62 -10.67
N GLU A 113 14.74 -1.17 -11.92
CA GLU A 113 13.70 -0.30 -12.50
C GLU A 113 12.35 -0.98 -12.78
N VAL A 114 12.25 -2.29 -12.57
CA VAL A 114 11.13 -3.08 -13.09
C VAL A 114 10.38 -3.82 -11.98
N ILE A 115 9.21 -3.30 -11.66
CA ILE A 115 8.23 -3.86 -10.73
C ILE A 115 7.34 -4.85 -11.49
N THR A 116 7.19 -6.07 -10.98
CA THR A 116 6.28 -7.08 -11.54
C THR A 116 5.39 -7.64 -10.44
N ALA A 117 4.29 -8.30 -10.82
CA ALA A 117 3.45 -8.99 -9.85
C ALA A 117 4.23 -10.05 -9.06
N ARG A 118 5.17 -10.74 -9.70
CA ARG A 118 6.05 -11.71 -9.05
C ARG A 118 6.95 -11.05 -8.00
N THR A 119 7.66 -9.99 -8.35
CA THR A 119 8.58 -9.33 -7.41
C THR A 119 7.83 -8.76 -6.20
N LEU A 120 6.67 -8.15 -6.42
CA LEU A 120 5.79 -7.68 -5.33
C LEU A 120 5.29 -8.82 -4.45
N SER A 121 4.95 -9.98 -5.04
CA SER A 121 4.44 -11.14 -4.28
C SER A 121 5.48 -11.73 -3.33
N HIS A 122 6.77 -11.62 -3.67
CA HIS A 122 7.87 -12.07 -2.80
C HIS A 122 8.04 -11.19 -1.55
N LEU A 123 7.69 -9.90 -1.63
CA LEU A 123 7.84 -8.95 -0.52
C LEU A 123 6.77 -9.08 0.57
N TYR A 124 5.58 -9.62 0.24
CA TYR A 124 4.51 -9.85 1.23
C TYR A 124 4.95 -10.75 2.40
N PRO A 125 5.46 -11.98 2.17
CA PRO A 125 5.93 -12.83 3.25
C PRO A 125 7.18 -12.28 3.94
N GLU A 126 8.04 -11.53 3.25
CA GLU A 126 9.19 -10.84 3.88
C GLU A 126 8.75 -9.76 4.87
N ALA A 127 7.64 -9.08 4.57
CA ALA A 127 7.01 -8.10 5.45
C ALA A 127 6.03 -8.71 6.46
N GLU A 128 5.98 -10.04 6.61
CA GLU A 128 5.07 -10.78 7.49
C GLU A 128 3.58 -10.48 7.24
N ILE A 129 3.20 -10.19 5.99
CA ILE A 129 1.83 -9.86 5.58
C ILE A 129 1.30 -10.92 4.62
N SER A 130 0.00 -11.22 4.73
CA SER A 130 -0.68 -12.12 3.80
C SER A 130 -0.75 -11.53 2.39
N LEU A 131 -0.32 -12.29 1.39
CA LEU A 131 -0.51 -11.97 -0.02
C LEU A 131 -2.01 -11.81 -0.34
N PRO A 132 -2.44 -10.75 -1.05
CA PRO A 132 -3.83 -10.59 -1.45
C PRO A 132 -4.24 -11.62 -2.50
N ASN A 133 -5.53 -11.98 -2.51
CA ASN A 133 -6.08 -12.92 -3.50
C ASN A 133 -5.91 -12.43 -4.95
N ASN A 134 -5.86 -11.10 -5.16
CA ASN A 134 -5.69 -10.51 -6.49
C ASN A 134 -4.71 -9.33 -6.45
N ILE A 135 -3.42 -9.64 -6.50
CA ILE A 135 -2.36 -8.64 -6.57
C ILE A 135 -2.44 -7.79 -7.85
N HIS A 136 -2.89 -8.36 -8.97
CA HIS A 136 -3.03 -7.64 -10.23
C HIS A 136 -4.05 -6.50 -10.15
N PHE A 137 -5.14 -6.70 -9.39
CA PHE A 137 -6.11 -5.64 -9.14
C PHE A 137 -5.50 -4.48 -8.33
N SER A 138 -4.69 -4.80 -7.32
CA SER A 138 -3.97 -3.80 -6.54
C SER A 138 -2.95 -3.02 -7.39
N ILE A 139 -2.24 -3.70 -8.29
CA ILE A 139 -1.33 -3.06 -9.27
C ILE A 139 -2.12 -2.16 -10.22
N PHE A 140 -3.23 -2.65 -10.77
CA PHE A 140 -4.12 -1.88 -11.63
C PHE A 140 -4.61 -0.60 -10.93
N GLN A 141 -4.99 -0.68 -9.65
CA GLN A 141 -5.39 0.49 -8.87
C GLN A 141 -4.26 1.52 -8.72
N CYS A 142 -3.00 1.09 -8.60
CA CYS A 142 -1.87 2.00 -8.58
C CYS A 142 -1.62 2.65 -9.95
N VAL A 143 -1.83 1.92 -11.05
CA VAL A 143 -1.72 2.45 -12.42
C VAL A 143 -2.83 3.46 -12.71
N ASP A 144 -4.08 3.13 -12.37
CA ASP A 144 -5.25 4.01 -12.53
C ASP A 144 -5.08 5.33 -11.76
N LYS A 145 -4.40 5.30 -10.61
CA LYS A 145 -4.06 6.48 -9.81
C LYS A 145 -2.85 7.26 -10.31
N GLY A 146 -2.17 6.77 -11.34
CA GLY A 146 -0.94 7.35 -11.88
C GLY A 146 0.29 7.19 -10.99
N PHE A 147 0.25 6.26 -10.02
CA PHE A 147 1.38 5.99 -9.11
C PHE A 147 2.37 4.99 -9.69
N LEU A 148 1.89 4.09 -10.54
CA LEU A 148 2.71 3.18 -11.35
C LEU A 148 2.42 3.43 -12.83
N GLU A 149 3.41 3.18 -13.68
CA GLU A 149 3.25 3.20 -15.13
C GLU A 149 3.70 1.86 -15.72
N LEU A 150 2.96 1.37 -16.73
CA LEU A 150 3.33 0.17 -17.47
C LEU A 150 4.50 0.51 -18.41
N VAL A 151 5.66 -0.07 -18.17
CA VAL A 151 6.87 0.16 -18.99
C VAL A 151 7.11 -0.95 -20.01
N GLY A 152 6.45 -2.10 -19.85
CA GLY A 152 6.50 -3.17 -20.84
C GLY A 152 6.20 -4.54 -20.26
N THR A 153 6.98 -5.54 -20.67
CA THR A 153 6.92 -6.89 -20.13
C THR A 153 8.31 -7.40 -19.78
N SER A 154 8.48 -7.95 -18.58
CA SER A 154 9.70 -8.61 -18.12
C SER A 154 9.37 -10.06 -17.77
N SER A 155 10.14 -11.02 -18.29
CA SER A 155 9.93 -12.47 -18.05
C SER A 155 8.48 -12.93 -18.27
N SER A 156 7.85 -12.47 -19.35
CA SER A 156 6.44 -12.75 -19.71
C SER A 156 5.40 -12.22 -18.72
N GLN A 157 5.78 -11.31 -17.83
CA GLN A 157 4.87 -10.58 -16.94
C GLN A 157 4.86 -9.09 -17.29
N GLN A 158 3.75 -8.40 -17.03
CA GLN A 158 3.71 -6.94 -17.13
C GLN A 158 4.70 -6.32 -16.14
N ALA A 159 5.47 -5.37 -16.66
CA ALA A 159 6.53 -4.65 -15.99
C ALA A 159 6.11 -3.19 -15.77
N TYR A 160 6.31 -2.70 -14.56
CA TYR A 160 5.88 -1.39 -14.11
C TYR A 160 7.04 -0.60 -13.52
N LYS A 161 6.95 0.72 -13.55
CA LYS A 161 7.84 1.64 -12.84
C LYS A 161 7.04 2.54 -11.92
N ILE A 162 7.60 2.89 -10.77
CA ILE A 162 6.97 3.88 -9.88
C ILE A 162 7.16 5.28 -10.48
N THR A 163 6.08 6.06 -10.54
CA THR A 163 6.12 7.42 -11.06
C THR A 163 6.61 8.39 -9.98
N SER A 164 7.02 9.58 -10.39
CA SER A 164 7.33 10.67 -9.45
C SER A 164 6.13 11.04 -8.56
N LEU A 165 4.91 10.89 -9.08
CA LEU A 165 3.68 11.06 -8.30
C LEU A 165 3.53 9.96 -7.23
N GLY A 166 3.83 8.71 -7.57
CA GLY A 166 3.82 7.58 -6.64
C GLY A 166 4.84 7.75 -5.51
N ILE A 167 6.07 8.13 -5.86
CA ILE A 167 7.15 8.46 -4.91
C ILE A 167 6.69 9.55 -3.94
N LYS A 168 6.26 10.70 -4.48
CA LYS A 168 5.80 11.83 -3.68
C LYS A 168 4.64 11.45 -2.77
N HIS A 169 3.70 10.63 -3.24
CA HIS A 169 2.57 10.18 -2.43
C HIS A 169 3.01 9.38 -1.20
N VAL A 170 4.03 8.53 -1.35
CA VAL A 170 4.59 7.75 -0.24
C VAL A 170 5.36 8.67 0.72
N GLU A 171 6.20 9.55 0.20
CA GLU A 171 6.97 10.51 1.01
C GLU A 171 6.06 11.45 1.82
N ASP A 172 5.02 12.02 1.20
CA ASP A 172 4.03 12.87 1.87
C ASP A 172 3.36 12.12 3.03
N ARG A 173 3.10 10.82 2.84
CA ARG A 173 2.50 9.96 3.87
C ARG A 173 3.46 9.65 5.01
N ILE A 174 4.73 9.37 4.71
CA ILE A 174 5.79 9.20 5.71
C ILE A 174 5.96 10.50 6.52
N GLN A 175 6.04 11.64 5.85
CA GLN A 175 6.17 12.94 6.51
C GLN A 175 4.96 13.25 7.40
N TYR A 176 3.75 12.93 6.93
CA TYR A 176 2.53 13.08 7.71
C TYR A 176 2.53 12.17 8.95
N SER A 177 2.86 10.89 8.78
CA SER A 177 3.00 9.91 9.87
C SER A 177 4.04 10.34 10.90
N ARG A 178 5.20 10.84 10.47
CA ARG A 178 6.25 11.37 11.36
C ARG A 178 5.80 12.63 12.11
N LYS A 179 5.05 13.52 11.46
CA LYS A 179 4.44 14.70 12.12
C LYS A 179 3.40 14.28 13.17
N GLU A 180 2.61 13.25 12.91
CA GLU A 180 1.64 12.72 13.88
C GLU A 180 2.33 11.97 15.04
N ARG A 181 3.36 11.15 14.78
CA ARG A 181 4.11 10.40 15.81
C ARG A 181 5.02 11.26 16.68
N ASN A 182 5.65 12.30 16.14
CA ASN A 182 6.35 13.31 16.95
C ASN A 182 5.37 14.22 17.72
N GLY A 183 4.06 14.02 17.51
CA GLY A 183 2.97 14.67 18.22
C GLY A 183 2.79 14.16 19.64
N LYS A 184 3.76 14.45 20.53
CA LYS A 184 3.46 14.73 21.95
C LYS A 184 2.34 15.79 22.11
N ILE A 185 2.01 16.48 21.01
CA ILE A 185 1.01 17.53 20.83
C ILE A 185 -0.41 16.97 20.61
N LEU A 186 -0.61 15.73 20.15
CA LEU A 186 -1.96 15.23 19.82
C LEU A 186 -2.74 14.69 21.02
N LEU A 187 -2.10 14.21 22.08
CA LEU A 187 -2.78 13.75 23.32
C LEU A 187 -3.63 14.86 23.98
N ASP A 188 -3.28 16.14 23.75
CA ASP A 188 -3.98 17.30 24.30
C ASP A 188 -4.88 18.02 23.26
N GLN A 189 -4.92 17.55 22.01
CA GLN A 189 -5.76 18.17 20.97
C GLN A 189 -7.18 17.61 21.00
N PHE A 190 -7.98 18.18 21.87
CA PHE A 190 -9.43 18.13 21.79
C PHE A 190 -9.91 19.29 20.90
N GLU A 191 -10.93 19.04 20.07
CA GLU A 191 -11.52 20.08 19.22
C GLU A 191 -12.37 21.09 20.00
N SER A 192 -12.75 20.75 21.23
CA SER A 192 -13.50 21.60 22.15
C SER A 192 -13.41 21.06 23.58
N ASP A 193 -13.66 21.92 24.56
CA ASP A 193 -13.77 21.51 25.98
C ASP A 193 -14.91 20.50 26.20
N GLN A 194 -15.98 20.60 25.40
CA GLN A 194 -17.07 19.63 25.46
C GLN A 194 -16.61 18.24 25.03
N GLN A 195 -15.83 18.14 23.94
CA GLN A 195 -15.26 16.87 23.51
C GLN A 195 -14.33 16.29 24.57
N LYS A 196 -13.49 17.13 25.20
CA LYS A 196 -12.63 16.70 26.30
C LYS A 196 -13.43 16.09 27.45
N LYS A 197 -14.45 16.81 27.94
CA LYS A 197 -15.35 16.31 29.00
C LYS A 197 -16.01 14.99 28.64
N GLN A 198 -16.41 14.80 27.38
CA GLN A 198 -17.03 13.55 26.93
C GLN A 198 -16.04 12.38 26.90
N VAL A 199 -14.79 12.62 26.50
CA VAL A 199 -13.72 11.61 26.53
C VAL A 199 -13.37 11.24 27.97
N ASP A 200 -13.16 12.25 28.83
CA ASP A 200 -12.83 12.04 30.23
C ASP A 200 -13.96 11.27 30.94
N LEU A 201 -15.22 11.66 30.71
CA LEU A 201 -16.39 10.94 31.23
C LEU A 201 -16.45 9.49 30.73
N PHE A 202 -16.10 9.22 29.47
CA PHE A 202 -16.06 7.86 28.95
C PHE A 202 -15.01 7.02 29.68
N VAL A 203 -13.81 7.55 29.87
CA VAL A 203 -12.71 6.84 30.54
C VAL A 203 -13.00 6.62 32.03
N GLU A 204 -13.71 7.54 32.68
CA GLU A 204 -14.16 7.39 34.07
C GLU A 204 -15.29 6.37 34.23
N THR A 205 -16.18 6.26 33.23
CA THR A 205 -17.41 5.43 33.33
C THR A 205 -17.31 4.06 32.69
N ILE A 206 -16.20 3.75 32.01
CA ILE A 206 -15.98 2.43 31.42
C ILE A 206 -15.81 1.38 32.52
N GLU A 207 -16.58 0.30 32.44
CA GLU A 207 -16.48 -0.78 33.42
C GLU A 207 -15.22 -1.62 33.16
N PRO A 208 -14.60 -2.22 34.19
CA PRO A 208 -13.44 -3.10 34.00
C PRO A 208 -13.68 -4.24 32.99
N ALA A 209 -14.89 -4.79 32.96
CA ALA A 209 -15.27 -5.84 32.01
C ALA A 209 -15.34 -5.33 30.56
N GLU A 210 -15.82 -4.11 30.34
CA GLU A 210 -15.89 -3.44 29.03
C GLU A 210 -14.50 -3.07 28.54
N TYR A 211 -13.66 -2.54 29.43
CA TYR A 211 -12.27 -2.21 29.15
C TYR A 211 -11.47 -3.45 28.72
N GLU A 212 -11.62 -4.56 29.45
CA GLU A 212 -10.96 -5.83 29.11
C GLU A 212 -11.45 -6.41 27.77
N LYS A 213 -12.74 -6.22 27.42
CA LYS A 213 -13.25 -6.58 26.10
C LYS A 213 -12.59 -5.75 25.00
N LEU A 214 -12.52 -4.43 25.15
CA LEU A 214 -11.85 -3.54 24.19
C LEU A 214 -10.38 -3.93 23.99
N LYS A 215 -9.69 -4.28 25.08
CA LYS A 215 -8.28 -4.66 25.06
C LYS A 215 -8.01 -5.99 24.36
N LYS A 216 -8.95 -6.95 24.43
CA LYS A 216 -8.80 -8.30 23.86
C LYS A 216 -9.17 -8.39 22.39
N LEU A 217 -9.83 -7.37 21.84
CA LEU A 217 -10.25 -7.36 20.43
C LEU A 217 -9.04 -7.23 19.51
N ARG A 218 -8.86 -8.22 18.62
CA ARG A 218 -7.84 -8.17 17.56
C ARG A 218 -8.33 -7.41 16.33
N ASN A 219 -9.64 -7.42 16.08
CA ASN A 219 -10.23 -6.70 14.96
C ASN A 219 -10.41 -5.23 15.35
N PHE A 220 -9.61 -4.37 14.73
CA PHE A 220 -9.67 -2.93 14.98
C PHE A 220 -11.05 -2.34 14.67
N GLU A 221 -11.73 -2.82 13.62
CA GLU A 221 -13.06 -2.33 13.26
C GLU A 221 -14.10 -2.64 14.35
N GLU A 222 -14.08 -3.86 14.89
CA GLU A 222 -14.93 -4.26 16.02
C GLU A 222 -14.64 -3.41 17.27
N GLN A 223 -13.37 -3.11 17.53
CA GLN A 223 -12.98 -2.24 18.65
C GLN A 223 -13.60 -0.84 18.50
N LEU A 224 -13.55 -0.24 17.30
CA LEU A 224 -14.17 1.06 17.05
C LEU A 224 -15.69 1.01 17.19
N LEU A 225 -16.35 -0.03 16.67
CA LEU A 225 -17.79 -0.23 16.82
C LEU A 225 -18.19 -0.32 18.29
N LEU A 226 -17.39 -1.02 19.11
CA LEU A 226 -17.65 -1.20 20.53
C LEU A 226 -17.49 0.11 21.31
N ILE A 227 -16.51 0.96 20.96
CA ILE A 227 -16.39 2.31 21.53
C ILE A 227 -17.62 3.16 21.18
N LEU A 228 -18.08 3.14 19.92
CA LEU A 228 -19.29 3.87 19.51
C LEU A 228 -20.54 3.37 20.26
N TYR A 229 -20.63 2.06 20.49
CA TYR A 229 -21.72 1.47 21.27
C TYR A 229 -21.71 1.96 22.72
N TYR A 230 -20.57 1.86 23.42
CA TYR A 230 -20.49 2.30 24.82
C TYR A 230 -20.72 3.80 24.99
N LEU A 231 -20.26 4.64 24.05
CA LEU A 231 -20.55 6.08 24.05
C LEU A 231 -22.06 6.37 23.95
N HIS A 232 -22.78 5.58 23.15
CA HIS A 232 -24.23 5.67 23.00
C HIS A 232 -24.97 5.15 24.24
N GLU A 233 -24.66 3.93 24.71
CA GLU A 233 -25.34 3.29 25.84
C GLU A 233 -25.18 4.08 27.14
N LYS A 234 -24.00 4.64 27.38
CA LYS A 234 -23.73 5.47 28.57
C LYS A 234 -24.29 6.90 28.43
N GLY A 235 -24.97 7.21 27.33
CA GLY A 235 -25.61 8.50 27.09
C GLY A 235 -24.62 9.67 26.91
N ILE A 236 -23.36 9.40 26.55
CA ILE A 236 -22.32 10.41 26.45
C ILE A 236 -22.49 11.21 25.15
N THR A 237 -22.62 10.51 24.02
CA THR A 237 -22.93 11.12 22.72
C THR A 237 -23.34 10.07 21.69
N ASN A 238 -24.22 10.48 20.76
CA ASN A 238 -24.64 9.66 19.63
C ASN A 238 -23.94 10.02 18.32
N LEU A 239 -23.29 11.18 18.27
CA LEU A 239 -22.57 11.69 17.09
C LEU A 239 -21.11 11.86 17.48
N VAL A 240 -20.26 11.00 16.91
CA VAL A 240 -18.87 10.87 17.34
C VAL A 240 -17.92 11.35 16.24
N ARG A 241 -16.98 12.22 16.59
CA ARG A 241 -15.90 12.63 15.68
C ARG A 241 -14.78 11.59 15.72
N THR A 242 -14.07 11.41 14.61
CA THR A 242 -12.90 10.53 14.54
C THR A 242 -11.89 10.84 15.64
N ILE A 243 -11.58 12.12 15.85
CA ILE A 243 -10.60 12.54 16.84
C ILE A 243 -11.01 12.15 18.26
N MET A 244 -12.31 12.15 18.58
CA MET A 244 -12.81 11.72 19.89
C MET A 244 -12.51 10.23 20.13
N VAL A 245 -12.78 9.38 19.14
CA VAL A 245 -12.47 7.94 19.22
C VAL A 245 -10.96 7.71 19.35
N TYR A 246 -10.17 8.48 18.60
CA TYR A 246 -8.72 8.47 18.70
C TYR A 246 -8.23 8.84 20.10
N GLN A 247 -8.75 9.91 20.70
CA GLN A 247 -8.38 10.31 22.07
C GLN A 247 -8.76 9.25 23.11
N ILE A 248 -9.94 8.63 22.98
CA ILE A 248 -10.35 7.52 23.85
C ILE A 248 -9.32 6.38 23.76
N LEU A 249 -8.97 5.95 22.55
CA LEU A 249 -8.00 4.88 22.31
C LEU A 249 -6.62 5.20 22.91
N LEU A 250 -6.17 6.45 22.79
CA LEU A 250 -4.92 6.93 23.40
C LEU A 250 -4.99 6.91 24.93
N GLN A 251 -6.04 7.46 25.54
CA GLN A 251 -6.18 7.49 27.00
C GLN A 251 -6.31 6.09 27.60
N LEU A 252 -6.96 5.16 26.90
CA LEU A 252 -7.02 3.76 27.27
C LEU A 252 -5.68 3.00 27.04
N LYS A 253 -4.65 3.67 26.48
CA LYS A 253 -3.35 3.08 26.11
C LYS A 253 -3.47 1.87 25.18
N GLN A 254 -4.46 1.89 24.27
CA GLN A 254 -4.74 0.77 23.36
C GLN A 254 -4.31 1.04 21.91
N TYR A 255 -3.66 2.17 21.62
CA TYR A 255 -3.44 2.57 20.23
C TYR A 255 -2.20 3.43 20.02
N ASN A 256 -1.42 3.07 19.00
CA ASN A 256 -0.22 3.79 18.57
C ASN A 256 -0.32 4.33 17.13
N GLY A 257 -1.44 4.10 16.45
CA GLY A 257 -1.63 4.51 15.05
C GLY A 257 -2.09 5.95 14.88
N SER A 258 -2.35 6.35 13.63
CA SER A 258 -2.82 7.69 13.29
C SER A 258 -4.35 7.89 13.45
N PRO A 259 -4.82 9.14 13.70
CA PRO A 259 -6.25 9.50 13.61
C PRO A 259 -6.87 9.13 12.26
N ARG A 260 -6.07 9.18 11.18
CA ARG A 260 -6.49 8.83 9.82
C ARG A 260 -6.85 7.34 9.69
N THR A 261 -6.15 6.47 10.39
CA THR A 261 -6.45 5.04 10.42
C THR A 261 -7.81 4.78 11.09
N VAL A 262 -8.12 5.47 12.20
CA VAL A 262 -9.47 5.47 12.81
C VAL A 262 -10.53 5.95 11.80
N GLN A 263 -10.28 7.07 11.09
CA GLN A 263 -11.22 7.61 10.11
C GLN A 263 -11.50 6.60 8.98
N THR A 264 -10.45 5.95 8.50
CA THR A 264 -10.50 5.00 7.39
C THR A 264 -11.29 3.76 7.80
N ALA A 265 -11.01 3.21 8.98
CA ALA A 265 -11.74 2.06 9.53
C ALA A 265 -13.23 2.38 9.70
N LEU A 266 -13.59 3.50 10.33
CA LEU A 266 -14.99 3.93 10.45
C LEU A 266 -15.68 4.14 9.10
N SER A 267 -14.94 4.59 8.08
CA SER A 267 -15.48 4.80 6.73
C SER A 267 -15.73 3.50 5.98
N ARG A 268 -15.00 2.42 6.32
CA ARG A 268 -15.16 1.07 5.76
C ARG A 268 -16.18 0.23 6.51
N ALA A 269 -16.39 0.51 7.78
CA ALA A 269 -17.39 -0.14 8.63
C ALA A 269 -18.85 0.14 8.22
N ARG A 270 -19.10 0.67 7.03
CA ARG A 270 -20.45 0.79 6.46
C ARG A 270 -20.91 -0.60 5.99
N PRO A 271 -22.15 -1.02 6.31
CA PRO A 271 -23.26 -0.20 6.81
C PRO A 271 -23.43 -0.15 8.33
N MET A 272 -22.51 -0.73 9.12
CA MET A 272 -22.60 -0.78 10.59
C MET A 272 -22.48 0.60 11.24
N VAL A 273 -21.73 1.51 10.61
CA VAL A 273 -21.63 2.93 11.00
C VAL A 273 -22.24 3.82 9.92
N MET A 274 -22.95 4.87 10.33
CA MET A 274 -23.45 5.91 9.44
C MET A 274 -22.59 7.18 9.55
N LYS A 275 -22.28 7.76 8.39
CA LYS A 275 -21.59 9.05 8.27
C LYS A 275 -22.61 10.18 8.23
N VAL A 276 -22.53 11.11 9.18
CA VAL A 276 -23.44 12.27 9.29
C VAL A 276 -22.61 13.56 9.20
N LYS A 277 -23.00 14.49 8.33
CA LYS A 277 -22.33 15.80 8.20
C LYS A 277 -23.11 16.83 9.02
N VAL A 278 -22.48 17.40 10.04
CA VAL A 278 -23.04 18.43 10.93
C VAL A 278 -22.03 19.56 11.01
N GLU A 279 -22.46 20.81 10.80
CA GLU A 279 -21.60 22.01 10.88
C GLU A 279 -20.32 21.91 10.03
N ASN A 280 -20.44 21.40 8.80
CA ASN A 280 -19.31 21.11 7.91
C ASN A 280 -18.30 20.07 8.41
N LYS A 281 -18.57 19.40 9.52
CA LYS A 281 -17.73 18.35 10.09
C LYS A 281 -18.38 16.98 9.97
N ILE A 282 -17.55 15.96 9.78
CA ILE A 282 -17.99 14.56 9.63
C ILE A 282 -18.07 13.92 11.01
N HIS A 283 -19.23 13.38 11.34
CA HIS A 283 -19.51 12.57 12.50
C HIS A 283 -19.90 11.15 12.08
N TYR A 284 -19.70 10.22 13.00
CA TYR A 284 -20.02 8.82 12.86
C TYR A 284 -21.03 8.44 13.95
N LYS A 285 -22.02 7.63 13.58
CA LYS A 285 -23.05 7.10 14.48
C LYS A 285 -23.19 5.60 14.25
N LEU A 286 -23.28 4.82 15.33
CA LEU A 286 -23.59 3.40 15.24
C LEU A 286 -25.02 3.22 14.69
N THR A 287 -25.18 2.34 13.72
CA THR A 287 -26.50 1.98 13.18
C THR A 287 -27.08 0.77 13.90
N GLU A 288 -28.37 0.53 13.73
CA GLU A 288 -29.02 -0.69 14.21
C GLU A 288 -28.33 -1.96 13.68
N LYS A 289 -27.87 -1.96 12.41
CA LYS A 289 -27.08 -3.07 11.85
C LYS A 289 -25.77 -3.29 12.60
N GLY A 290 -25.13 -2.20 13.04
CA GLY A 290 -23.92 -2.27 13.86
C GLY A 290 -24.21 -2.87 15.23
N THR A 291 -25.29 -2.46 15.89
CA THR A 291 -25.71 -3.04 17.18
C THR A 291 -26.04 -4.53 17.06
N ILE A 292 -26.79 -4.93 16.02
CA ILE A 292 -27.09 -6.34 15.74
C ILE A 292 -25.80 -7.13 15.49
N TYR A 293 -24.85 -6.56 14.75
CA TYR A 293 -23.57 -7.20 14.49
C TYR A 293 -22.77 -7.43 15.78
N LEU A 294 -22.69 -6.43 16.66
CA LEU A 294 -22.00 -6.56 17.95
C LEU A 294 -22.67 -7.62 18.84
N SER A 295 -24.00 -7.67 18.86
CA SER A 295 -24.76 -8.67 19.62
C SER A 295 -24.52 -10.09 19.07
N LYS A 296 -24.58 -10.28 17.75
CA LYS A 296 -24.34 -11.59 17.10
C LYS A 296 -22.94 -12.13 17.36
N ASN A 297 -21.95 -11.26 17.50
CA ASN A 297 -20.57 -11.64 17.79
C ASN A 297 -20.28 -11.72 19.30
N ASN A 298 -21.32 -11.70 20.16
CA ASN A 298 -21.21 -11.75 21.63
C ASN A 298 -20.35 -10.63 22.23
N LEU A 299 -20.21 -9.50 21.53
CA LEU A 299 -19.42 -8.37 22.00
C LEU A 299 -20.21 -7.53 23.02
N ILE A 300 -21.53 -7.46 22.84
CA ILE A 300 -22.49 -6.78 23.72
C ILE A 300 -23.60 -7.74 24.14
N HIS A 301 -24.21 -7.51 25.30
CA HIS A 301 -25.39 -8.27 25.69
C HIS A 301 -26.61 -7.62 25.03
N SER A 302 -27.41 -8.41 24.32
CA SER A 302 -28.69 -7.94 23.78
C SER A 302 -29.63 -7.66 24.94
N SER A 303 -29.76 -6.40 25.32
CA SER A 303 -30.93 -5.94 26.07
C SER A 303 -32.12 -6.04 25.12
N ASN A 304 -32.83 -7.18 25.16
CA ASN A 304 -34.14 -7.33 24.55
C ASN A 304 -35.04 -6.22 25.12
N THR A 305 -35.51 -5.34 24.26
CA THR A 305 -36.76 -4.59 24.46
C THR A 305 -37.75 -5.07 23.41
#